data_AF-A0A1G9YLP7-F1
#
_entry.id   AF-A0A1G9YLP7-F1
#
_cell.length_a   1.000
_cell.length_b   1.000
_cell.length_c   1.000
_cell.angle_alpha   90.00
_cell.angle_beta   90.00
_cell.angle_gamma   90.00
#
_symmetry.space_group_name_H-M   'P 1'
#
loop_
_entity.id
_entity.type
_entity.pdbx_description
1 polymer ?
#
loop_
_entity_poly.entity_id
_entity_poly.type
_entity_poly.pdbx_seq_one_letter_code
_entity_poly.pdbx_strand_id
1 'polypeptide(L)'
;YVNRIDFDGKAYNDSFIGKRSQWAAEKVAKDMGLTTVKEVQLEKELDSIQIRHEIKDIHHRVMENERPQTLDGYIRAMKERNVEVIPSINRANRLQGFRFKYQGYNFKASEVHRSMSGGKIMGQLSRHKGMGKTLGVGKSVQVLGKTLEMSANLASGMAKNMLKKTIKRAIDRGIGY
;
A
#
# COMPACT_ATOMS: atom_id res chain seq x y z
N TYR A 1 29.85 21.16 32.93
CA TYR A 1 29.46 19.82 33.40
C TYR A 1 28.16 19.98 34.19
N VAL A 2 27.09 19.25 33.86
CA VAL A 2 25.79 19.35 34.56
C VAL A 2 25.60 18.04 35.33
N ASN A 3 25.33 18.13 36.63
CA ASN A 3 25.16 16.96 37.47
C ASN A 3 23.85 16.23 37.10
N ARG A 4 23.93 14.95 36.74
CA ARG A 4 22.75 14.13 36.35
C ARG A 4 22.14 13.36 37.53
N ILE A 5 22.53 13.73 38.75
CA ILE A 5 22.11 13.13 40.00
C ILE A 5 21.41 14.23 40.81
N ASP A 6 20.20 13.97 41.28
CA ASP A 6 19.49 14.88 42.16
C ASP A 6 20.05 14.86 43.60
N PHE A 7 19.52 15.72 44.47
CA PHE A 7 19.98 15.82 45.86
C PHE A 7 19.68 14.57 46.71
N ASP A 8 18.78 13.71 46.23
CA ASP A 8 18.42 12.43 46.86
C ASP A 8 19.27 11.26 46.34
N GLY A 9 20.28 11.53 45.49
CA GLY A 9 21.19 10.53 44.95
C GLY A 9 20.60 9.73 43.77
N LYS A 10 19.46 10.14 43.22
CA LYS A 10 18.81 9.47 42.10
C LYS A 10 19.21 10.11 40.78
N ALA A 11 19.57 9.25 39.82
CA ALA A 11 19.89 9.70 38.48
C ALA A 11 18.62 10.15 37.73
N TYR A 12 18.70 11.25 36.98
CA TYR A 12 17.61 11.67 36.10
C TYR A 12 17.31 10.57 35.07
N ASN A 13 16.03 10.26 34.92
CA ASN A 13 15.56 9.25 33.96
C ASN A 13 15.75 9.73 32.51
N ASP A 14 16.70 9.09 31.83
CA ASP A 14 17.09 9.34 30.44
C ASP A 14 16.31 8.49 29.42
N SER A 15 15.31 7.73 29.87
CA SER A 15 14.43 6.97 28.98
C SER A 15 13.82 7.90 27.93
N PHE A 16 13.92 7.52 26.66
CA PHE A 16 13.43 8.30 25.51
C PHE A 16 14.12 9.67 25.30
N ILE A 17 15.29 9.93 25.89
CA ILE A 17 15.97 11.24 25.74
C ILE A 17 16.16 11.65 24.28
N GLY A 18 16.50 10.72 23.38
CA GLY A 18 16.62 11.02 21.95
C GLY A 18 15.30 11.50 21.31
N LYS A 19 14.17 10.92 21.71
CA LYS A 19 12.84 11.36 21.22
C LYS A 19 12.47 12.73 21.78
N ARG A 20 12.81 13.00 23.05
CA ARG A 20 12.61 14.31 23.67
C ARG A 20 13.47 15.37 22.98
N SER A 21 14.73 15.06 22.67
CA SER A 21 15.63 15.97 21.94
C SER A 21 15.11 16.26 20.52
N GLN A 22 14.57 15.26 19.82
CA GLN A 22 13.93 15.47 18.52
C GLN A 22 12.74 16.43 18.61
N TRP A 23 11.88 16.29 19.63
CA TRP A 23 10.75 17.21 19.84
C TRP A 23 11.19 18.62 20.22
N ALA A 24 12.21 18.76 21.07
CA ALA A 24 12.77 20.05 21.42
C ALA A 24 13.35 20.76 20.18
N ALA A 25 14.10 20.04 19.34
CA ALA A 25 14.63 20.56 18.08
C ALA A 25 13.51 20.96 17.11
N GLU A 26 12.46 20.15 16.97
CA GLU A 26 11.28 20.48 16.14
C GLU A 26 10.59 21.76 16.62
N LYS A 27 10.47 21.95 17.95
CA LYS A 27 9.88 23.16 18.53
C LYS A 27 10.73 24.41 18.28
N VAL A 28 12.04 24.32 18.52
CA VAL A 28 12.97 25.43 18.24
C VAL A 28 12.95 25.79 16.75
N ALA A 29 12.93 24.79 15.86
CA ALA A 29 12.81 25.04 14.42
C ALA A 29 11.53 25.84 14.08
N LYS A 30 10.39 25.49 14.68
CA LYS A 30 9.12 26.22 14.51
C LYS A 30 9.20 27.66 15.05
N ASP A 31 9.76 27.83 16.25
CA ASP A 31 9.95 29.15 16.86
C ASP A 31 10.88 30.05 16.02
N MET A 32 11.83 29.44 15.30
CA MET A 32 12.71 30.12 14.34
C MET A 32 12.10 30.32 12.93
N GLY A 33 10.85 29.91 12.71
CA GLY A 33 10.19 29.99 11.40
C GLY A 33 10.76 29.04 10.35
N LEU A 34 11.46 27.96 10.76
CA LEU A 34 12.00 26.95 9.86
C LEU A 34 10.95 25.86 9.58
N THR A 35 10.84 25.44 8.32
CA THR A 35 9.95 24.35 7.92
C THR A 35 10.47 23.02 8.43
N THR A 36 9.61 22.27 9.11
CA THR A 36 9.96 20.95 9.64
C THR A 36 9.74 19.85 8.60
N VAL A 37 10.44 18.73 8.76
CA VAL A 37 10.29 17.56 7.87
C VAL A 37 8.85 17.03 7.83
N LYS A 38 8.12 17.13 8.96
CA LYS A 38 6.71 16.70 9.03
C LYS A 38 5.80 17.60 8.21
N GLU A 39 6.01 18.91 8.25
CA GLU A 39 5.24 19.86 7.46
C GLU A 39 5.47 19.65 5.96
N VAL A 40 6.73 19.52 5.53
CA VAL A 40 7.05 19.20 4.13
C VAL A 40 6.42 17.88 3.67
N GLN A 41 6.37 16.87 4.54
CA GLN A 41 5.69 15.61 4.23
C GLN A 41 4.18 15.81 4.11
N LEU A 42 3.56 16.56 5.02
CA LEU A 42 2.13 16.85 5.01
C LEU A 42 1.73 17.64 3.76
N GLU A 43 2.47 18.68 3.39
CA GLU A 43 2.24 19.47 2.17
C GLU A 43 2.29 18.59 0.93
N LYS A 44 3.35 17.78 0.78
CA LYS A 44 3.46 16.82 -0.34
C LYS A 44 2.31 15.81 -0.36
N GLU A 45 1.86 15.37 0.81
CA GLU A 45 0.70 14.50 0.89
C GLU A 45 -0.56 15.21 0.40
N LEU A 46 -0.83 16.43 0.87
CA LEU A 46 -1.99 17.24 0.47
C LEU A 46 -2.00 17.52 -1.04
N ASP A 47 -0.87 17.94 -1.61
CA ASP A 47 -0.72 18.21 -3.05
C ASP A 47 -1.02 16.98 -3.89
N SER A 48 -0.69 15.79 -3.39
CA SER A 48 -0.91 14.52 -4.08
C SER A 48 -2.26 13.87 -3.79
N ILE A 49 -3.09 14.40 -2.88
CA ILE A 49 -4.39 13.80 -2.54
C ILE A 49 -5.27 13.72 -3.78
N GLN A 50 -5.44 14.83 -4.51
CA GLN A 50 -6.34 14.89 -5.67
C GLN A 50 -5.95 13.84 -6.73
N ILE A 51 -4.67 13.80 -7.10
CA ILE A 51 -4.14 12.83 -8.05
C ILE A 51 -4.32 11.38 -7.57
N ARG A 52 -4.09 11.10 -6.28
CA ARG A 52 -4.30 9.77 -5.70
C ARG A 52 -5.79 9.37 -5.74
N HIS A 53 -6.70 10.31 -5.49
CA HIS A 53 -8.14 10.08 -5.61
C HIS A 53 -8.55 9.77 -7.04
N GLU A 54 -8.05 10.51 -8.03
CA GLU A 54 -8.34 10.25 -9.45
C GLU A 54 -7.89 8.85 -9.87
N ILE A 55 -6.67 8.45 -9.53
CA ILE A 55 -6.16 7.10 -9.81
C ILE A 55 -7.06 6.03 -9.16
N LYS A 56 -7.50 6.27 -7.92
CA LYS A 56 -8.39 5.35 -7.18
C LYS A 56 -9.76 5.24 -7.85
N ASP A 57 -10.33 6.35 -8.30
CA ASP A 57 -11.63 6.36 -8.96
C ASP A 57 -11.57 5.68 -10.32
N ILE A 58 -10.50 5.92 -11.10
CA ILE A 58 -10.22 5.20 -12.34
C ILE A 58 -10.13 3.70 -12.08
N HIS A 59 -9.38 3.29 -11.06
CA HIS A 59 -9.26 1.90 -10.64
C HIS A 59 -10.62 1.28 -10.28
N HIS A 60 -11.44 1.96 -9.47
CA HIS A 60 -12.77 1.46 -9.11
C HIS A 60 -13.64 1.27 -10.35
N ARG A 61 -13.69 2.26 -11.25
CA ARG A 61 -14.44 2.15 -12.51
C ARG A 61 -13.94 0.98 -13.37
N VAL A 62 -12.62 0.71 -13.41
CA VAL A 62 -12.07 -0.43 -14.18
C VAL A 62 -12.56 -1.74 -13.57
N MET A 63 -12.45 -1.87 -12.25
CA MET A 63 -12.84 -3.09 -11.53
C MET A 63 -14.35 -3.35 -11.59
N GLU A 64 -15.18 -2.32 -11.62
CA GLU A 64 -16.65 -2.45 -11.63
C GLU A 64 -17.21 -2.71 -13.04
N ASN A 65 -16.76 -1.94 -14.03
CA ASN A 65 -17.33 -1.93 -15.38
C ASN A 65 -16.70 -3.01 -16.27
N GLU A 66 -15.37 -3.02 -16.38
CA GLU A 66 -14.66 -3.92 -17.29
C GLU A 66 -14.36 -5.28 -16.65
N ARG A 67 -14.28 -5.32 -15.30
CA ARG A 67 -14.09 -6.54 -14.51
C ARG A 67 -12.94 -7.41 -15.02
N PRO A 68 -11.72 -6.85 -15.17
CA PRO A 68 -10.60 -7.59 -15.72
C PRO A 68 -10.30 -8.83 -14.88
N GLN A 69 -10.10 -9.96 -15.57
CA GLN A 69 -9.81 -11.25 -14.93
C GLN A 69 -8.30 -11.54 -14.84
N THR A 70 -7.51 -10.87 -15.67
CA THR A 70 -6.06 -11.02 -15.79
C THR A 70 -5.38 -9.72 -15.45
N LEU A 71 -4.12 -9.81 -14.99
CA LEU A 71 -3.31 -8.63 -14.72
C LEU A 71 -3.07 -7.82 -15.99
N ASP A 72 -2.80 -8.49 -17.12
CA ASP A 72 -2.57 -7.81 -18.40
C ASP A 72 -3.82 -7.07 -18.90
N GLY A 73 -5.00 -7.65 -18.69
CA GLY A 73 -6.27 -6.98 -18.97
C GLY A 73 -6.44 -5.73 -18.09
N TYR A 74 -6.11 -5.83 -16.81
CA TYR A 74 -6.13 -4.68 -15.91
C TYR A 74 -5.13 -3.59 -16.28
N ILE A 75 -3.89 -3.96 -16.65
CA ILE A 75 -2.87 -3.01 -17.10
C ILE A 75 -3.35 -2.26 -18.34
N ARG A 76 -3.97 -2.97 -19.30
CA ARG A 76 -4.53 -2.38 -20.52
C ARG A 76 -5.67 -1.41 -20.21
N ALA A 77 -6.66 -1.86 -19.43
CA ALA A 77 -7.83 -1.06 -19.02
C ALA A 77 -7.43 0.25 -18.31
N MET A 78 -6.44 0.18 -17.42
CA MET A 78 -5.90 1.35 -16.73
C MET A 78 -5.16 2.28 -17.72
N LYS A 79 -4.40 1.71 -18.65
CA LYS A 79 -3.65 2.47 -19.66
C LYS A 79 -4.56 3.23 -20.62
N GLU A 80 -5.70 2.65 -21.01
CA GLU A 80 -6.74 3.31 -21.82
C GLU A 80 -7.29 4.57 -21.14
N ARG A 81 -7.17 4.65 -19.82
CA ARG A 81 -7.59 5.81 -19.00
C ARG A 81 -6.40 6.66 -18.55
N ASN A 82 -5.30 6.59 -19.29
CA ASN A 82 -4.05 7.33 -19.08
C ASN A 82 -3.30 6.99 -17.78
N VAL A 83 -3.64 5.89 -17.09
CA VAL A 83 -2.90 5.43 -15.90
C VAL A 83 -2.01 4.24 -16.28
N GLU A 84 -0.70 4.45 -16.26
CA GLU A 84 0.25 3.38 -16.54
C GLU A 84 0.49 2.54 -15.26
N VAL A 85 0.26 1.23 -15.35
CA VAL A 85 0.47 0.28 -14.25
C VAL A 85 1.80 -0.44 -14.45
N ILE A 86 2.75 -0.16 -13.57
CA ILE A 86 4.12 -0.69 -13.65
C ILE A 86 4.30 -1.77 -12.58
N PRO A 87 4.53 -3.04 -12.97
CA PRO A 87 4.87 -4.11 -12.05
C PRO A 87 6.19 -3.81 -11.34
N SER A 88 6.21 -3.95 -10.01
CA SER A 88 7.42 -3.81 -9.21
C SER A 88 7.97 -5.19 -8.89
N ILE A 89 9.17 -5.48 -9.42
CA ILE A 89 9.86 -6.76 -9.31
C ILE A 89 11.06 -6.57 -8.36
N ASN A 90 11.24 -7.50 -7.42
CA ASN A 90 12.35 -7.46 -6.48
C ASN A 90 13.63 -8.07 -7.08
N ARG A 91 14.75 -7.99 -6.36
CA ARG A 91 16.04 -8.56 -6.78
C ARG A 91 16.01 -10.09 -7.00
N ALA A 92 15.08 -10.80 -6.37
CA ALA A 92 14.88 -12.24 -6.55
C ALA A 92 13.95 -12.58 -7.75
N ASN A 93 13.72 -11.63 -8.65
CA ASN A 93 12.83 -11.74 -9.80
C ASN A 93 11.37 -12.11 -9.43
N ARG A 94 10.93 -11.68 -8.25
CA ARG A 94 9.55 -11.88 -7.76
C ARG A 94 8.74 -10.60 -7.81
N LEU A 95 7.49 -10.71 -8.25
CA LEU A 95 6.51 -9.63 -8.20
C LEU A 95 6.22 -9.24 -6.75
N GLN A 96 6.52 -7.98 -6.41
CA GLN A 96 6.30 -7.41 -5.09
C GLN A 96 5.00 -6.61 -5.01
N GLY A 97 4.65 -5.91 -6.09
CA GLY A 97 3.46 -5.08 -6.16
C GLY A 97 3.41 -4.25 -7.43
N PHE A 98 2.77 -3.09 -7.36
CA PHE A 98 2.55 -2.21 -8.52
C PHE A 98 2.87 -0.76 -8.18
N ARG A 99 3.22 0.00 -9.22
CA ARG A 99 3.26 1.45 -9.22
C ARG A 99 2.30 1.99 -10.26
N PHE A 100 1.74 3.16 -10.00
CA PHE A 100 0.87 3.88 -10.93
C PHE A 100 1.56 5.16 -11.36
N LYS A 101 1.72 5.34 -12.67
CA LYS A 101 2.19 6.59 -13.24
C LYS A 101 1.02 7.30 -13.91
N TYR A 102 0.81 8.56 -13.53
CA TYR A 102 -0.31 9.37 -13.99
C TYR A 102 0.07 10.84 -13.93
N GLN A 103 -0.13 11.59 -15.02
CA GLN A 103 0.18 13.03 -15.12
C GLN A 103 1.57 13.42 -14.57
N GLY A 104 2.59 12.60 -14.84
CA GLY A 104 3.96 12.83 -14.35
C GLY A 104 4.24 12.36 -12.91
N TYR A 105 3.21 12.08 -12.12
CA TYR A 105 3.37 11.47 -10.80
C TYR A 105 3.60 9.97 -10.88
N ASN A 106 4.31 9.41 -9.89
CA ASN A 106 4.60 8.00 -9.80
C ASN A 106 4.42 7.50 -8.36
N PHE A 107 3.28 6.87 -8.08
CA PHE A 107 2.93 6.40 -6.75
C PHE A 107 3.05 4.89 -6.63
N LYS A 108 3.47 4.40 -5.46
CA LYS A 108 3.24 3.00 -5.11
C LYS A 108 1.74 2.77 -4.98
N ALA A 109 1.28 1.60 -5.40
CA ALA A 109 -0.15 1.27 -5.36
C ALA A 109 -0.76 1.37 -3.94
N SER A 110 0.01 1.07 -2.89
CA SER A 110 -0.44 1.22 -1.51
C SER A 110 -0.44 2.67 -1.00
N GLU A 111 0.30 3.58 -1.63
CA GLU A 111 0.33 5.02 -1.31
C GLU A 111 -0.88 5.73 -1.90
N VAL A 112 -1.35 5.28 -3.08
CA VAL A 112 -2.61 5.74 -3.67
C VAL A 112 -3.77 5.43 -2.73
N HIS A 113 -3.93 4.16 -2.37
CA HIS A 113 -4.89 3.77 -1.35
C HIS A 113 -4.58 2.39 -0.78
N ARG A 114 -4.94 2.16 0.50
CA ARG A 114 -4.75 0.85 1.14
C ARG A 114 -5.55 -0.27 0.46
N SER A 115 -6.63 0.05 -0.27
CA SER A 115 -7.40 -0.94 -1.07
C SER A 115 -6.67 -1.38 -2.34
N MET A 116 -5.69 -0.61 -2.81
CA MET A 116 -5.01 -0.83 -4.08
C MET A 116 -3.64 -1.50 -3.90
N SER A 117 -3.35 -2.07 -2.72
CA SER A 117 -2.12 -2.86 -2.57
C SER A 117 -2.13 -4.04 -3.55
N GLY A 118 -0.94 -4.47 -3.98
CA GLY A 118 -0.84 -5.53 -4.99
C GLY A 118 -1.63 -6.79 -4.65
N GLY A 119 -1.64 -7.20 -3.37
CA GLY A 119 -2.38 -8.39 -2.95
C GLY A 119 -3.90 -8.21 -2.97
N LYS A 120 -4.39 -6.96 -2.86
CA LYS A 120 -5.82 -6.65 -3.00
C LYS A 120 -6.25 -6.57 -4.46
N ILE A 121 -5.46 -5.90 -5.30
CA ILE A 121 -5.69 -5.86 -6.75
C ILE A 121 -5.71 -7.28 -7.30
N MET A 122 -4.65 -8.06 -7.05
CA MET A 122 -4.59 -9.45 -7.52
C MET A 122 -5.74 -10.30 -6.96
N GLY A 123 -6.09 -10.11 -5.69
CA GLY A 123 -7.26 -10.76 -5.09
C GLY A 123 -8.59 -10.36 -5.71
N GLN A 124 -8.73 -9.12 -6.20
CA GLN A 124 -9.91 -8.67 -6.95
C GLN A 124 -9.94 -9.31 -8.35
N LEU A 125 -8.84 -9.28 -9.10
CA LEU A 125 -8.74 -9.89 -10.43
C LEU A 125 -9.08 -11.39 -10.40
N SER A 126 -8.53 -12.12 -9.43
CA SER A 126 -8.83 -13.55 -9.24
C SER A 126 -10.32 -13.81 -8.97
N ARG A 127 -11.07 -12.86 -8.39
CA ARG A 127 -12.52 -13.01 -8.18
C ARG A 127 -13.30 -12.86 -9.47
N HIS A 128 -12.89 -11.95 -10.36
CA HIS A 128 -13.55 -11.72 -11.64
C HIS A 128 -13.39 -12.91 -12.59
N LYS A 129 -12.32 -13.72 -12.43
CA LYS A 129 -12.04 -14.92 -13.24
C LYS A 129 -13.03 -16.09 -13.05
N GLY A 130 -13.94 -16.02 -12.08
CA GLY A 130 -14.98 -17.04 -11.85
C GLY A 130 -14.56 -18.19 -10.91
N MET A 131 -15.54 -18.65 -10.10
CA MET A 131 -15.44 -19.83 -9.24
C MET A 131 -15.31 -21.08 -10.11
N GLY A 132 -14.15 -21.75 -10.11
CA GLY A 132 -14.00 -23.01 -10.87
C GLY A 132 -12.62 -23.65 -10.82
N LYS A 133 -11.57 -22.89 -10.53
CA LYS A 133 -10.29 -23.47 -10.09
C LYS A 133 -9.90 -22.84 -8.78
N THR A 134 -9.89 -23.66 -7.74
CA THR A 134 -8.94 -23.55 -6.64
C THR A 134 -7.53 -23.52 -7.24
N LEU A 135 -7.15 -22.35 -7.77
CA LEU A 135 -5.75 -22.04 -8.04
C LEU A 135 -5.12 -21.95 -6.66
N GLY A 136 -4.70 -23.09 -6.13
CA GLY A 136 -3.91 -23.18 -4.92
C GLY A 136 -2.80 -22.16 -5.08
N VAL A 137 -2.81 -21.13 -4.23
CA VAL A 137 -1.97 -19.92 -4.25
C VAL A 137 -0.82 -20.07 -5.23
N GLY A 138 -1.13 -19.84 -6.52
CA GLY A 138 -0.19 -20.15 -7.58
C GLY A 138 0.98 -19.23 -7.34
N LYS A 139 2.15 -19.77 -7.02
CA LYS A 139 3.33 -18.95 -6.74
C LYS A 139 3.67 -18.03 -7.91
N SER A 140 3.11 -18.26 -9.10
CA SER A 140 3.35 -17.49 -10.31
C SER A 140 2.13 -16.74 -10.85
N VAL A 141 2.40 -15.60 -11.48
CA VAL A 141 1.44 -14.70 -12.14
C VAL A 141 2.00 -14.35 -13.52
N GLN A 142 1.15 -14.34 -14.54
CA GLN A 142 1.53 -13.81 -15.86
C GLN A 142 1.44 -12.28 -15.85
N VAL A 143 2.53 -11.64 -16.22
CA VAL A 143 2.70 -10.20 -16.28
C VAL A 143 3.36 -9.86 -17.61
N LEU A 144 2.66 -9.13 -18.47
CA LEU A 144 3.14 -8.67 -19.78
C LEU A 144 3.75 -9.82 -20.60
N GLY A 145 3.06 -10.97 -20.64
CA GLY A 145 3.51 -12.17 -21.35
C GLY A 145 4.62 -12.98 -20.66
N LYS A 146 5.10 -12.58 -19.48
CA LYS A 146 6.10 -13.33 -18.70
C LYS A 146 5.49 -13.94 -17.44
N THR A 147 5.83 -15.19 -17.14
CA THR A 147 5.45 -15.84 -15.87
C THR A 147 6.44 -15.44 -14.79
N LEU A 148 5.97 -14.76 -13.74
CA LEU A 148 6.78 -14.29 -12.61
C LEU A 148 6.29 -14.91 -11.30
N GLU A 149 7.22 -15.26 -10.41
CA GLU A 149 6.85 -15.65 -9.05
C GLU A 149 6.36 -14.45 -8.22
N MET A 150 5.50 -14.67 -7.24
CA MET A 150 5.05 -13.66 -6.29
C MET A 150 5.94 -13.65 -5.05
N SER A 151 6.17 -12.45 -4.51
CA SER A 151 6.79 -12.32 -3.19
C SER A 151 5.86 -12.83 -2.07
N ALA A 152 6.44 -13.26 -0.95
CA ALA A 152 5.68 -13.74 0.21
C ALA A 152 4.64 -12.72 0.72
N ASN A 153 4.98 -11.42 0.70
CA ASN A 153 4.08 -10.34 1.11
C ASN A 153 2.90 -10.18 0.15
N LEU A 154 3.12 -10.36 -1.15
CA LEU A 154 2.07 -10.28 -2.16
C LEU A 154 1.12 -11.48 -2.04
N ALA A 155 1.69 -12.69 -1.98
CA ALA A 155 0.94 -13.94 -1.85
C ALA A 155 0.10 -13.98 -0.56
N SER A 156 0.70 -13.61 0.58
CA SER A 156 -0.03 -13.53 1.87
C SER A 156 -1.14 -12.48 1.83
N GLY A 157 -0.92 -11.35 1.16
CA GLY A 157 -1.95 -10.33 0.94
C GLY A 157 -3.14 -10.87 0.15
N MET A 158 -2.89 -11.62 -0.93
CA MET A 158 -3.95 -12.29 -1.71
C MET A 158 -4.72 -13.31 -0.87
N ALA A 159 -4.00 -14.20 -0.17
CA ALA A 159 -4.60 -15.22 0.68
C ALA A 159 -5.53 -14.62 1.75
N LYS A 160 -5.08 -13.56 2.44
CA LYS A 160 -5.91 -12.84 3.44
C LYS A 160 -7.20 -12.30 2.82
N ASN A 161 -7.17 -11.80 1.59
CA ASN A 161 -8.35 -11.28 0.90
C ASN A 161 -9.31 -12.39 0.44
N MET A 162 -8.80 -13.59 0.17
CA MET A 162 -9.63 -14.76 -0.12
C MET A 162 -10.33 -15.24 1.15
N LEU A 163 -9.56 -15.44 2.25
CA LEU A 163 -10.06 -15.91 3.54
C LEU A 163 -11.15 -14.99 4.13
N LYS A 164 -10.92 -13.67 4.15
CA LYS A 164 -11.92 -12.70 4.63
C LYS A 164 -13.25 -12.81 3.89
N LYS A 165 -13.23 -13.20 2.61
CA LYS A 165 -14.45 -13.31 1.80
C LYS A 165 -15.16 -14.64 2.00
N THR A 166 -14.44 -15.75 2.23
CA THR A 166 -15.06 -17.02 2.62
C THR A 166 -15.74 -16.90 3.97
N ILE A 167 -15.09 -16.26 4.96
CA ILE A 167 -15.69 -16.00 6.28
C ILE A 167 -16.94 -15.12 6.14
N LYS A 168 -16.84 -13.98 5.43
CA LYS A 168 -18.00 -13.09 5.22
C LYS A 168 -19.16 -13.83 4.55
N ARG A 169 -18.89 -14.66 3.54
CA ARG A 169 -19.93 -15.47 2.87
C ARG A 169 -20.56 -16.53 3.79
N ALA A 170 -19.82 -17.10 4.74
CA ALA A 170 -20.37 -18.07 5.68
C ALA A 170 -21.33 -17.39 6.68
N ILE A 171 -20.94 -16.20 7.15
CA ILE A 171 -21.78 -15.34 8.00
C ILE A 171 -23.04 -14.89 7.25
N ASP A 172 -22.88 -14.38 6.01
CA ASP A 172 -24.00 -13.92 5.18
C ASP A 172 -24.96 -15.06 4.78
N ARG A 173 -24.52 -16.33 4.85
CA ARG A 173 -25.34 -17.53 4.57
C ARG A 173 -25.98 -18.15 5.82
N GLY A 174 -25.92 -17.49 6.97
CA GLY A 174 -26.64 -17.89 8.17
C GLY A 174 -25.95 -18.96 9.02
N ILE A 175 -24.62 -19.12 8.92
CA ILE A 175 -23.85 -19.86 9.94
C ILE A 175 -23.33 -18.84 10.96
N GLY A 176 -24.26 -18.31 11.75
CA GLY A 176 -23.99 -17.60 13.00
C GLY A 176 -24.85 -18.27 14.06
N TYR A 177 -24.24 -18.61 15.20
CA TYR A 177 -25.00 -18.79 16.44
C TYR A 177 -25.72 -17.49 16.79
#